data_AF-A0A1G9UA56-F1
#
_entry.id   AF-A0A1G9UA56-F1
#
_cell.length_a   1.000
_cell.length_b   1.000
_cell.length_c   1.000
_cell.angle_alpha   90.00
_cell.angle_beta   90.00
_cell.angle_gamma   90.00
#
_symmetry.space_group_name_H-M   'P 1'
#
loop_
_entity.id
_entity.type
_entity.pdbx_description
1 polymer ?
#
loop_
_entity_poly.entity_id
_entity_poly.type
_entity_poly.pdbx_seq_one_letter_code
_entity_poly.pdbx_strand_id
1 'polypeptide(L)'
;MTDDPTESTGADEAASPVAFLLGLVGNAWSTLKTVYYADSVSWRVMKSGGLLFLGLFCWAGSNILYSYNPDLWLLRYPMAYGFLLLAYGPIHHLVTLPLAYRLRRASGWLRTLGQRLPNAMLVVFFVAVLVLGTVPVGAMTVDFRSTLESSGADISPDLHCVKSDVDEDVAVHCHLSDSRGVDSVVVRSGGQDIHVDDDPPYEFTIRASEVRSVRGQQQFTVELRDGEGDLIRRYVRRLALVEEG
;
A
#
# COMPACT_ATOMS: atom_id res chain seq x y z
N MET A 1 25.45 -18.42 -83.05
CA MET A 1 24.26 -19.15 -82.59
C MET A 1 24.76 -20.04 -81.47
N THR A 2 24.65 -19.73 -80.19
CA THR A 2 23.91 -18.70 -79.42
C THR A 2 24.45 -18.86 -77.99
N ASP A 3 24.72 -17.74 -77.30
CA ASP A 3 24.31 -17.40 -75.91
C ASP A 3 24.59 -18.41 -74.77
N ASP A 4 24.97 -18.11 -73.53
CA ASP A 4 25.28 -16.92 -72.71
C ASP A 4 25.78 -17.51 -71.36
N PRO A 5 26.51 -16.80 -70.49
CA PRO A 5 26.95 -17.31 -69.20
C PRO A 5 25.82 -17.14 -68.16
N THR A 6 25.35 -18.22 -67.55
CA THR A 6 24.50 -18.11 -66.36
C THR A 6 25.37 -17.78 -65.15
N GLU A 7 25.62 -16.48 -65.01
CA GLU A 7 25.73 -15.78 -63.74
C GLU A 7 24.50 -16.13 -62.89
N SER A 8 24.66 -17.02 -61.92
CA SER A 8 23.72 -17.11 -60.80
C SER A 8 24.28 -16.27 -59.66
N THR A 9 23.98 -14.98 -59.73
CA THR A 9 23.83 -14.14 -58.55
C THR A 9 22.80 -14.84 -57.66
N GLY A 10 23.30 -15.64 -56.72
CA GLY A 10 22.53 -16.12 -55.59
C GLY A 10 22.06 -14.91 -54.83
N ALA A 11 20.89 -14.42 -55.22
CA ALA A 11 20.15 -13.40 -54.53
C ALA A 11 20.16 -13.76 -53.05
N ASP A 12 20.75 -12.89 -52.25
CA ASP A 12 20.52 -12.82 -50.81
C ASP A 12 19.03 -13.09 -50.59
N GLU A 13 18.72 -14.26 -50.03
CA GLU A 13 17.40 -14.57 -49.51
C GLU A 13 17.08 -13.45 -48.53
N ALA A 14 16.29 -12.48 -49.00
CA ALA A 14 15.79 -11.39 -48.20
C ALA A 14 14.96 -12.03 -47.09
N ALA A 15 15.62 -12.31 -45.96
CA ALA A 15 15.01 -12.87 -44.78
C ALA A 15 13.81 -11.99 -44.45
N SER A 16 12.61 -12.58 -44.53
CA SER A 16 11.36 -11.88 -44.29
C SER A 16 11.49 -11.06 -42.99
N PRO A 17 11.21 -9.74 -43.00
CA PRO A 17 11.27 -8.90 -41.81
C PRO A 17 10.47 -9.47 -40.64
N VAL A 18 9.41 -10.22 -40.94
CA VAL A 18 8.59 -10.93 -39.97
C VAL A 18 9.33 -12.13 -39.36
N ALA A 19 10.08 -12.90 -40.16
CA ALA A 19 10.91 -13.99 -39.67
C ALA A 19 12.05 -13.48 -38.76
N PHE A 20 12.62 -12.32 -39.09
CA PHE A 20 13.60 -11.64 -38.24
C PHE A 20 12.98 -11.19 -36.90
N LEU A 21 11.80 -10.55 -36.92
CA LEU A 21 11.09 -10.15 -35.70
C LEU A 21 10.69 -11.34 -34.82
N LEU A 22 10.18 -12.42 -35.42
CA LEU A 22 9.85 -13.65 -34.69
C LEU A 22 11.11 -14.31 -34.10
N GLY A 23 12.23 -14.28 -34.83
CA GLY A 23 13.53 -14.73 -34.35
C GLY A 23 14.04 -13.90 -33.16
N LEU A 24 13.89 -12.58 -33.22
CA LEU A 24 14.23 -11.67 -32.12
C LEU A 24 13.38 -11.93 -30.88
N VAL A 25 12.07 -12.10 -31.03
CA VAL A 25 11.15 -12.43 -29.91
C VAL A 25 11.51 -13.79 -29.32
N GLY A 26 11.78 -14.79 -30.14
CA GLY A 26 12.21 -16.12 -29.70
C GLY A 26 13.53 -16.09 -28.94
N ASN A 27 14.52 -15.33 -29.43
CA ASN A 27 15.81 -15.14 -28.77
C ASN A 27 15.69 -14.34 -27.47
N ALA A 28 14.88 -13.27 -27.45
CA ALA A 28 14.59 -12.51 -26.25
C ALA A 28 13.90 -13.38 -25.20
N TRP A 29 12.94 -14.21 -25.60
CA TRP A 29 12.27 -15.17 -24.72
C TRP A 29 13.21 -16.26 -24.19
N SER A 30 14.09 -16.78 -25.05
CA SER A 30 15.13 -17.75 -24.65
C SER A 30 16.12 -17.13 -23.66
N THR A 31 16.54 -15.89 -23.90
CA THR A 31 17.43 -15.13 -23.03
C THR A 31 16.76 -14.85 -21.69
N LEU A 32 15.49 -14.42 -21.71
CA LEU A 32 14.70 -14.20 -20.50
C LEU A 32 14.54 -15.49 -19.70
N LYS A 33 14.28 -16.63 -20.36
CA LYS A 33 14.27 -17.95 -19.72
C LYS A 33 15.63 -18.28 -19.12
N THR A 34 16.72 -18.04 -19.82
CA THR A 34 18.08 -18.33 -19.35
C THR A 34 18.43 -17.51 -18.12
N VAL A 35 18.11 -16.21 -18.11
CA VAL A 35 18.28 -15.33 -16.95
C VAL A 35 17.34 -15.76 -15.83
N TYR A 36 16.09 -16.09 -16.14
CA TYR A 36 15.13 -16.57 -15.15
C TYR A 36 15.59 -17.88 -14.49
N TYR A 37 16.19 -18.80 -15.24
CA TYR A 37 16.73 -20.06 -14.73
C TYR A 37 18.18 -19.96 -14.24
N ALA A 38 18.84 -18.82 -14.38
CA ALA A 38 20.17 -18.61 -13.84
C ALA A 38 20.12 -18.78 -12.31
N ASP A 39 20.93 -19.69 -11.80
CA ASP A 39 20.85 -20.13 -10.40
C ASP A 39 21.94 -19.48 -9.54
N SER A 40 22.23 -18.20 -9.79
CA SER A 40 23.21 -17.44 -9.02
C SER A 40 22.63 -16.97 -7.69
N VAL A 41 23.49 -16.81 -6.68
CA VAL A 41 23.07 -16.34 -5.34
C VAL A 41 22.42 -14.97 -5.41
N SER A 42 23.01 -14.02 -6.15
CA SER A 42 22.45 -12.68 -6.35
C SER A 42 21.05 -12.70 -6.96
N TRP A 43 20.82 -13.59 -7.94
CA TRP A 43 19.52 -13.73 -8.58
C TRP A 43 18.46 -14.32 -7.64
N ARG A 44 18.83 -15.30 -6.80
CA ARG A 44 17.93 -15.85 -5.77
C ARG A 44 17.55 -14.80 -4.73
N VAL A 45 18.51 -13.99 -4.29
CA VAL A 45 18.25 -12.87 -3.37
C VAL A 45 17.32 -11.85 -4.01
N MET A 46 17.56 -11.48 -5.27
CA MET A 46 16.72 -10.54 -5.99
C MET A 46 15.28 -11.05 -6.17
N LYS A 47 15.09 -12.33 -6.55
CA LYS A 47 13.76 -12.96 -6.61
C LYS A 47 13.06 -12.97 -5.27
N SER A 48 13.79 -13.32 -4.21
CA SER A 48 13.27 -13.31 -2.84
C SER A 48 12.82 -11.91 -2.43
N GLY A 49 13.64 -10.89 -2.70
CA GLY A 49 13.32 -9.49 -2.44
C GLY A 49 12.12 -8.99 -3.24
N GLY A 50 12.02 -9.36 -4.52
CA GLY A 50 10.86 -9.04 -5.36
C GLY A 50 9.57 -9.65 -4.85
N LEU A 51 9.60 -10.92 -4.40
CA LEU A 51 8.44 -11.57 -3.79
C LEU A 51 8.09 -10.99 -2.42
N LEU A 52 9.08 -10.63 -1.61
CA LEU A 52 8.87 -9.90 -0.35
C LEU A 52 8.15 -8.58 -0.61
N PHE A 53 8.63 -7.79 -1.57
CA PHE A 53 8.04 -6.51 -1.93
C PHE A 53 6.62 -6.67 -2.47
N LEU A 54 6.42 -7.59 -3.42
CA LEU A 54 5.09 -7.91 -3.94
C LEU A 54 4.15 -8.38 -2.82
N GLY A 55 4.65 -9.23 -1.92
CA GLY A 55 3.90 -9.75 -0.78
C GLY A 55 3.45 -8.62 0.15
N LEU A 56 4.37 -7.71 0.47
CA LEU A 56 4.10 -6.55 1.31
C LEU A 56 3.03 -5.65 0.69
N PHE A 57 3.13 -5.35 -0.61
CA PHE A 57 2.16 -4.52 -1.31
C PHE A 57 0.78 -5.16 -1.41
N CYS A 58 0.72 -6.44 -1.78
CA CYS A 58 -0.55 -7.19 -1.80
C CYS A 58 -1.19 -7.25 -0.42
N TRP A 59 -0.40 -7.51 0.62
CA TRP A 59 -0.89 -7.59 1.99
C TRP A 59 -1.36 -6.24 2.53
N ALA A 60 -0.51 -5.21 2.48
CA ALA A 60 -0.83 -3.89 3.00
C ALA A 60 -1.96 -3.23 2.19
N GLY A 61 -1.87 -3.26 0.86
CA GLY A 61 -2.89 -2.68 -0.02
C GLY A 61 -4.26 -3.34 0.16
N SER A 62 -4.31 -4.67 0.30
CA SER A 62 -5.57 -5.37 0.56
C SER A 62 -6.12 -5.05 1.94
N ASN A 63 -5.28 -4.92 2.98
CA ASN A 63 -5.74 -4.51 4.32
C ASN A 63 -6.31 -3.09 4.31
N ILE A 64 -5.66 -2.14 3.61
CA ILE A 64 -6.17 -0.77 3.48
C ILE A 64 -7.54 -0.78 2.78
N LEU A 65 -7.63 -1.40 1.60
CA LEU A 65 -8.89 -1.45 0.84
C LEU A 65 -10.01 -2.18 1.61
N TYR A 66 -9.67 -3.27 2.29
CA TYR A 66 -10.63 -4.03 3.10
C TYR A 66 -11.09 -3.24 4.34
N SER A 67 -10.22 -2.38 4.91
CA SER A 67 -10.60 -1.49 6.02
C SER A 67 -11.62 -0.43 5.57
N TYR A 68 -11.56 0.03 4.32
CA TYR A 68 -12.54 0.97 3.77
C TYR A 68 -13.86 0.31 3.38
N ASN A 69 -13.81 -0.90 2.80
CA ASN A 69 -15.00 -1.62 2.37
C ASN A 69 -14.91 -3.10 2.77
N PRO A 70 -15.46 -3.48 3.93
CA PRO A 70 -15.39 -4.85 4.43
C PRO A 70 -16.27 -5.83 3.63
N ASP A 71 -17.21 -5.35 2.82
CA ASP A 71 -18.05 -6.19 1.96
C ASP A 71 -17.25 -6.79 0.80
N LEU A 72 -16.08 -6.23 0.47
CA LEU A 72 -15.14 -6.78 -0.49
C LEU A 72 -14.37 -7.98 0.08
N TRP A 73 -15.08 -9.02 0.49
CA TRP A 73 -14.51 -10.26 1.05
C TRP A 73 -13.47 -10.94 0.14
N LEU A 74 -13.57 -10.72 -1.18
CA LEU A 74 -12.57 -11.17 -2.16
C LEU A 74 -11.16 -10.65 -1.88
N LEU A 75 -11.01 -9.50 -1.20
CA LEU A 75 -9.71 -8.94 -0.81
C LEU A 75 -8.98 -9.79 0.24
N ARG A 76 -9.68 -10.72 0.93
CA ARG A 76 -9.03 -11.65 1.86
C ARG A 76 -8.04 -12.59 1.17
N TYR A 77 -8.25 -12.94 -0.10
CA TYR A 77 -7.34 -13.80 -0.86
C TYR A 77 -6.03 -13.12 -1.26
N PRO A 78 -6.01 -11.92 -1.90
CA PRO A 78 -4.77 -11.20 -2.16
C PRO A 78 -4.08 -10.77 -0.86
N MET A 79 -4.83 -10.50 0.21
CA MET A 79 -4.28 -10.28 1.56
C MET A 79 -3.53 -11.51 2.07
N ALA A 80 -4.16 -12.69 2.06
CA ALA A 80 -3.56 -13.96 2.49
C ALA A 80 -2.37 -14.37 1.63
N TYR A 81 -2.50 -14.19 0.30
CA TYR A 81 -1.41 -14.38 -0.65
C TYR A 81 -0.22 -13.49 -0.28
N GLY A 82 -0.45 -12.19 -0.09
CA GLY A 82 0.61 -11.26 0.26
C GLY A 82 1.30 -11.61 1.58
N PHE A 83 0.51 -11.88 2.63
CA PHE A 83 1.01 -12.23 3.96
C PHE A 83 1.91 -13.47 3.94
N LEU A 84 1.44 -14.54 3.30
CA LEU A 84 2.21 -15.79 3.20
C LEU A 84 3.45 -15.61 2.32
N LEU A 85 3.37 -14.77 1.27
CA LEU A 85 4.47 -14.54 0.35
C LEU A 85 5.69 -13.90 1.04
N LEU A 86 5.46 -13.11 2.11
CA LEU A 86 6.53 -12.52 2.91
C LEU A 86 7.50 -13.56 3.47
N ALA A 87 6.98 -14.69 3.97
CA ALA A 87 7.80 -15.79 4.47
C ALA A 87 8.13 -16.80 3.37
N TYR A 88 7.13 -17.16 2.56
CA TYR A 88 7.27 -18.19 1.54
C TYR A 88 8.31 -17.84 0.47
N GLY A 89 8.33 -16.60 -0.04
CA GLY A 89 9.26 -16.18 -1.09
C GLY A 89 10.73 -16.43 -0.72
N PRO A 90 11.22 -15.87 0.40
CA PRO A 90 12.57 -16.12 0.90
C PRO A 90 12.86 -17.60 1.20
N ILE A 91 11.95 -18.30 1.89
CA ILE A 91 12.15 -19.71 2.25
C ILE A 91 12.22 -20.58 0.99
N HIS A 92 11.39 -20.32 -0.01
CA HIS A 92 11.35 -21.09 -1.23
C HIS A 92 12.65 -20.91 -2.04
N HIS A 93 13.09 -19.67 -2.26
CA HIS A 93 14.24 -19.39 -3.11
C HIS A 93 15.59 -19.57 -2.43
N LEU A 94 15.71 -19.30 -1.13
CA LEU A 94 16.97 -19.36 -0.40
C LEU A 94 17.21 -20.72 0.27
N VAL A 95 16.16 -21.48 0.58
CA VAL A 95 16.28 -22.76 1.30
C VAL A 95 15.75 -23.93 0.48
N THR A 96 14.51 -23.84 0.01
CA THR A 96 13.82 -24.98 -0.62
C THR A 96 14.45 -25.36 -1.96
N LEU A 97 14.68 -24.39 -2.86
CA LEU A 97 15.29 -24.66 -4.16
C LEU A 97 16.73 -25.20 -4.03
N PRO A 98 17.65 -24.57 -3.25
CA PRO A 98 19.01 -25.09 -3.11
C PRO A 98 19.03 -26.49 -2.50
N LEU A 99 18.19 -26.75 -1.51
CA LEU A 99 18.04 -28.07 -0.91
C LEU A 99 17.49 -29.09 -1.90
N ALA A 100 16.46 -28.73 -2.67
CA ALA A 100 15.90 -29.59 -3.71
C ALA A 100 16.96 -29.94 -4.77
N TYR A 101 17.76 -28.97 -5.22
CA TYR A 101 18.85 -29.22 -6.16
C TYR A 101 19.93 -30.16 -5.58
N ARG A 102 20.27 -29.99 -4.30
CA ARG A 102 21.20 -30.88 -3.61
C ARG A 102 20.65 -32.30 -3.50
N LEU A 103 19.38 -32.45 -3.12
CA LEU A 103 18.70 -33.74 -2.98
C LEU A 103 18.49 -34.46 -4.33
N ARG A 104 18.28 -33.72 -5.42
CA ARG A 104 18.16 -34.28 -6.78
C ARG A 104 19.44 -34.99 -7.26
N ARG A 105 20.60 -34.65 -6.68
CA ARG A 105 21.89 -35.30 -6.96
C ARG A 105 22.12 -36.57 -6.14
N ALA A 106 21.28 -36.85 -5.13
CA ALA A 106 21.37 -38.08 -4.35
C ALA A 106 20.75 -39.28 -5.09
N SER A 107 20.94 -40.49 -4.54
CA SER A 107 20.34 -41.73 -5.07
C SER A 107 19.13 -42.16 -4.24
N GLY A 108 18.29 -43.03 -4.81
CA GLY A 108 17.12 -43.61 -4.13
C GLY A 108 16.03 -42.59 -3.81
N TRP A 109 15.40 -42.74 -2.64
CA TRP A 109 14.22 -41.96 -2.23
C TRP A 109 14.51 -40.45 -2.06
N LEU A 110 15.74 -40.07 -1.71
CA LEU A 110 16.16 -38.67 -1.58
C LEU A 110 16.06 -37.91 -2.91
N ARG A 111 16.31 -38.59 -4.04
CA ARG A 111 16.13 -38.03 -5.38
C ARG A 111 14.67 -37.70 -5.65
N THR A 112 13.77 -38.62 -5.32
CA THR A 112 12.31 -38.44 -5.48
C THR A 112 11.82 -37.29 -4.62
N LEU A 113 12.31 -37.18 -3.38
CA LEU A 113 12.00 -36.05 -2.50
C LEU A 113 12.46 -34.72 -3.12
N GLY A 114 13.70 -34.62 -3.58
CA GLY A 114 14.21 -33.41 -4.23
C GLY A 114 13.47 -33.03 -5.52
N GLN A 115 12.90 -34.00 -6.24
CA GLN A 115 12.06 -33.73 -7.41
C GLN A 115 10.69 -33.16 -7.03
N ARG A 116 10.06 -33.67 -5.97
CA ARG A 116 8.71 -33.28 -5.55
C ARG A 116 8.67 -32.08 -4.61
N LEU A 117 9.74 -31.81 -3.86
CA LEU A 117 9.78 -30.79 -2.80
C LEU A 117 9.33 -29.39 -3.26
N PRO A 118 9.81 -28.83 -4.40
CA PRO A 118 9.38 -27.50 -4.82
C PRO A 118 7.88 -27.43 -5.15
N ASN A 119 7.36 -28.45 -5.83
CA ASN A 119 5.93 -28.51 -6.20
C ASN A 119 5.06 -28.75 -4.97
N ALA A 120 5.50 -29.60 -4.04
CA ALA A 120 4.79 -29.83 -2.78
C ALA A 120 4.69 -28.54 -1.95
N MET A 121 5.78 -27.78 -1.83
CA MET A 121 5.79 -26.48 -1.16
C MET A 121 4.85 -25.47 -1.83
N LEU A 122 4.80 -25.44 -3.16
CA LEU A 122 3.89 -24.56 -3.90
C LEU A 122 2.42 -24.93 -3.67
N VAL A 123 2.09 -26.22 -3.67
CA VAL A 123 0.74 -26.71 -3.35
C VAL A 123 0.36 -26.32 -1.93
N VAL A 124 1.25 -26.55 -0.96
CA VAL A 124 1.03 -26.17 0.44
C VAL A 124 0.80 -24.66 0.56
N PHE A 125 1.57 -23.84 -0.15
CA PHE A 125 1.38 -22.39 -0.19
C PHE A 125 -0.01 -22.01 -0.67
N PHE A 126 -0.46 -22.50 -1.83
CA PHE A 126 -1.79 -22.17 -2.35
C PHE A 126 -2.93 -22.71 -1.48
N VAL A 127 -2.79 -23.92 -0.93
CA VAL A 127 -3.75 -24.44 0.05
C VAL A 127 -3.83 -23.53 1.27
N ALA A 128 -2.70 -23.07 1.80
CA ALA A 128 -2.66 -22.13 2.92
C ALA A 128 -3.31 -20.79 2.54
N VAL A 129 -3.10 -20.26 1.33
CA VAL A 129 -3.78 -19.06 0.83
C VAL A 129 -5.30 -19.24 0.83
N LEU A 130 -5.80 -20.38 0.33
CA LEU A 130 -7.23 -20.67 0.32
C LEU A 130 -7.81 -20.77 1.74
N VAL A 131 -7.10 -21.46 2.65
CA VAL A 131 -7.51 -21.60 4.04
C VAL A 131 -7.53 -20.24 4.75
N LEU A 132 -6.47 -19.45 4.66
CA LEU A 132 -6.38 -18.13 5.30
C LEU A 132 -7.32 -17.10 4.65
N GLY A 133 -7.54 -17.18 3.33
CA GLY A 133 -8.50 -16.31 2.64
C GLY A 133 -9.95 -16.61 3.06
N THR A 134 -10.26 -17.87 3.38
CA THR A 134 -11.57 -18.30 3.87
C THR A 134 -11.73 -18.01 5.36
N VAL A 135 -10.70 -18.31 6.15
CA VAL A 135 -10.66 -18.17 7.61
C VAL A 135 -9.45 -17.30 7.99
N PRO A 136 -9.59 -15.95 7.92
CA PRO A 136 -8.49 -15.05 8.21
C PRO A 136 -8.09 -15.14 9.68
N VAL A 137 -6.78 -15.12 9.93
CA VAL A 137 -6.20 -15.10 11.29
C VAL A 137 -5.84 -13.67 11.67
N GLY A 138 -5.96 -13.33 12.96
CA GLY A 138 -5.75 -11.95 13.45
C GLY A 138 -4.38 -11.35 13.10
N ALA A 139 -3.31 -12.16 13.04
CA ALA A 139 -1.97 -11.69 12.66
C ALA A 139 -1.85 -11.24 11.19
N MET A 140 -2.79 -11.65 10.33
CA MET A 140 -2.84 -11.29 8.91
C MET A 140 -3.68 -10.02 8.67
N THR A 141 -4.64 -9.74 9.55
CA THR A 141 -5.58 -8.63 9.41
C THR A 141 -5.12 -7.47 10.28
N VAL A 142 -4.81 -6.33 9.66
CA VAL A 142 -4.56 -5.09 10.38
C VAL A 142 -5.77 -4.20 10.18
N ASP A 143 -6.44 -3.89 11.29
CA ASP A 143 -7.51 -2.92 11.28
C ASP A 143 -6.89 -1.51 11.34
N PHE A 144 -6.77 -0.88 10.17
CA PHE A 144 -6.34 0.52 10.10
C PHE A 144 -7.46 1.47 10.50
N ARG A 145 -8.72 1.00 10.46
CA ARG A 145 -9.89 1.76 10.87
C ARG A 145 -9.83 2.01 12.37
N SER A 146 -9.52 1.03 13.23
CA SER A 146 -9.41 1.28 14.69
C SER A 146 -8.31 2.28 15.08
N THR A 147 -7.26 2.42 14.26
CA THR A 147 -6.21 3.44 14.47
C THR A 147 -6.67 4.82 13.99
N LEU A 148 -7.55 4.86 12.99
CA LEU A 148 -8.18 6.08 12.45
C LEU A 148 -9.45 6.49 13.23
N GLU A 149 -10.22 5.55 13.79
CA GLU A 149 -11.45 5.67 14.60
C GLU A 149 -11.17 6.13 16.02
N SER A 150 -9.91 6.20 16.45
CA SER A 150 -9.53 7.09 17.54
C SER A 150 -9.78 8.58 17.22
N SER A 151 -10.23 8.89 16.00
CA SER A 151 -11.12 10.02 15.69
C SER A 151 -12.50 9.46 15.30
N GLY A 152 -13.45 9.52 16.23
CA GLY A 152 -14.80 8.98 16.15
C GLY A 152 -15.76 9.47 15.05
N ALA A 153 -16.92 8.81 15.07
CA ALA A 153 -18.15 8.94 14.30
C ALA A 153 -18.05 9.00 12.76
N ASP A 154 -18.88 8.19 12.10
CA ASP A 154 -19.20 8.19 10.66
C ASP A 154 -20.04 9.42 10.26
N ILE A 155 -19.58 10.59 10.70
CA ILE A 155 -20.10 11.92 10.39
C ILE A 155 -18.83 12.70 10.06
N SER A 156 -18.74 13.24 8.85
CA SER A 156 -17.65 14.14 8.47
C SER A 156 -18.16 15.57 8.61
N PRO A 157 -18.23 16.14 9.83
CA PRO A 157 -18.56 17.55 9.94
C PRO A 157 -17.44 18.36 9.26
N ASP A 158 -17.80 19.41 8.53
CA ASP A 158 -16.81 20.28 7.90
C ASP A 158 -16.62 21.53 8.77
N LEU A 159 -15.36 21.81 9.12
CA LEU A 159 -14.99 23.01 9.85
C LEU A 159 -14.48 24.05 8.85
N HIS A 160 -15.28 25.09 8.67
CA HIS A 160 -14.98 26.22 7.81
C HIS A 160 -14.42 27.35 8.66
N CYS A 161 -13.22 27.82 8.33
CA CYS A 161 -12.57 28.91 9.05
C CYS A 161 -12.14 30.00 8.07
N VAL A 162 -12.39 31.25 8.45
CA VAL A 162 -12.10 32.43 7.66
C VAL A 162 -11.33 33.43 8.51
N LYS A 163 -10.28 34.02 7.94
CA LYS A 163 -9.40 34.99 8.57
C LYS A 163 -9.83 36.42 8.18
N SER A 164 -9.98 37.30 9.16
CA SER A 164 -10.29 38.72 8.97
C SER A 164 -9.42 39.59 9.88
N ASP A 165 -9.01 40.76 9.40
CA ASP A 165 -8.30 41.75 10.21
C ASP A 165 -9.31 42.57 11.04
N VAL A 166 -9.15 42.59 12.37
CA VAL A 166 -10.04 43.29 13.32
C VAL A 166 -9.19 44.03 14.34
N ASP A 167 -9.33 45.36 14.40
CA ASP A 167 -8.68 46.23 15.40
C ASP A 167 -7.17 45.99 15.56
N GLU A 168 -6.42 45.99 14.45
CA GLU A 168 -4.96 45.75 14.38
C GLU A 168 -4.49 44.32 14.77
N ASP A 169 -5.42 43.39 14.99
CA ASP A 169 -5.14 41.96 15.20
C ASP A 169 -5.83 41.11 14.11
N VAL A 170 -5.39 39.86 13.96
CA VAL A 170 -5.97 38.90 13.03
C VAL A 170 -6.94 38.01 13.79
N ALA A 171 -8.21 37.99 13.39
CA ALA A 171 -9.22 37.09 13.94
C ALA A 171 -9.50 35.94 12.95
N VAL A 172 -9.66 34.72 13.47
CA VAL A 172 -10.12 33.56 12.71
C VAL A 172 -11.47 33.16 13.25
N HIS A 173 -12.49 33.29 12.40
CA HIS A 173 -13.85 32.87 12.69
C HIS A 173 -14.08 31.48 12.09
N CYS A 174 -14.52 30.53 12.90
CA CYS A 174 -14.80 29.16 12.49
C CYS A 174 -16.25 28.78 12.80
N HIS A 175 -16.88 28.06 11.87
CA HIS A 175 -18.20 27.45 12.07
C HIS A 175 -18.20 25.99 11.64
N LEU A 176 -18.99 25.18 12.33
CA LEU A 176 -19.17 23.76 12.03
C LEU A 176 -20.44 23.55 11.19
N SER A 177 -20.31 22.91 10.02
CA SER A 177 -21.43 22.73 9.09
C SER A 177 -22.46 21.68 9.53
N ASP A 178 -22.06 20.72 10.37
CA ASP A 178 -22.91 19.67 10.94
C ASP A 178 -22.48 19.40 12.39
N SER A 179 -23.42 19.46 13.33
CA SER A 179 -23.18 19.26 14.77
C SER A 179 -23.69 17.90 15.28
N ARG A 180 -24.21 17.02 14.42
CA ARG A 180 -24.75 15.73 14.87
C ARG A 180 -23.66 14.89 15.53
N GLY A 181 -23.96 14.44 16.75
CA GLY A 181 -23.06 13.62 17.56
C GLY A 181 -21.98 14.39 18.30
N VAL A 182 -21.85 15.71 18.09
CA VAL A 182 -20.93 16.59 18.81
C VAL A 182 -21.65 17.17 20.03
N ASP A 183 -20.97 17.14 21.18
CA ASP A 183 -21.42 17.71 22.45
C ASP A 183 -20.57 18.93 22.83
N SER A 184 -19.26 18.89 22.55
CA SER A 184 -18.37 20.03 22.81
C SER A 184 -17.29 20.21 21.74
N VAL A 185 -16.87 21.47 21.55
CA VAL A 185 -15.78 21.89 20.68
C VAL A 185 -14.70 22.57 21.51
N VAL A 186 -13.52 21.95 21.54
CA VAL A 186 -12.37 22.45 22.32
C VAL A 186 -11.28 22.91 21.37
N VAL A 187 -10.94 24.19 21.44
CA VAL A 187 -9.83 24.79 20.68
C VAL A 187 -8.59 24.86 21.55
N ARG A 188 -7.48 24.32 21.05
CA ARG A 188 -6.21 24.23 21.75
C ARG A 188 -5.09 24.88 20.95
N SER A 189 -4.16 25.55 21.63
CA SER A 189 -2.91 26.01 21.04
C SER A 189 -1.74 25.85 22.00
N GLY A 190 -0.61 25.32 21.50
CA GLY A 190 0.57 25.05 22.33
C GLY A 190 0.31 24.11 23.52
N GLY A 191 -0.67 23.21 23.40
CA GLY A 191 -1.06 22.26 24.45
C GLY A 191 -1.98 22.83 25.54
N GLN A 192 -2.48 24.06 25.38
CA GLN A 192 -3.45 24.69 26.28
C GLN A 192 -4.78 24.92 25.57
N ASP A 193 -5.87 24.83 26.33
CA ASP A 193 -7.22 25.07 25.86
C ASP A 193 -7.41 26.59 25.84
N ILE A 194 -7.68 27.14 24.66
CA ILE A 194 -7.85 28.58 24.42
C ILE A 194 -9.32 28.95 24.25
N HIS A 195 -10.17 28.00 23.85
CA HIS A 195 -11.61 28.19 23.73
C HIS A 195 -12.34 26.85 23.92
N VAL A 196 -13.52 26.89 24.51
CA VAL A 196 -14.42 25.75 24.66
C VAL A 196 -15.83 26.25 24.35
N ASP A 197 -16.53 25.54 23.46
CA ASP A 197 -17.89 25.82 23.06
C ASP A 197 -18.73 24.54 23.24
N ASP A 198 -19.68 24.59 24.15
CA ASP A 198 -20.54 23.47 24.55
C ASP A 198 -21.98 23.63 24.01
N ASP A 199 -22.27 24.72 23.28
CA ASP A 199 -23.63 25.09 22.89
C ASP A 199 -23.78 25.16 21.35
N PRO A 200 -24.54 24.24 20.70
CA PRO A 200 -24.78 24.32 19.27
C PRO A 200 -25.72 25.50 18.90
N PRO A 201 -25.53 26.16 17.73
CA PRO A 201 -24.55 25.86 16.68
C PRO A 201 -23.14 26.30 17.06
N TYR A 202 -22.16 25.41 16.82
CA TYR A 202 -20.77 25.65 17.19
C TYR A 202 -20.13 26.68 16.26
N GLU A 203 -19.95 27.88 16.79
CA GLU A 203 -19.39 29.05 16.12
C GLU A 203 -18.47 29.80 17.08
N PHE A 204 -17.21 29.95 16.71
CA PHE A 204 -16.23 30.57 17.59
C PHE A 204 -15.23 31.43 16.81
N THR A 205 -14.66 32.40 17.51
CA THR A 205 -13.62 33.29 16.98
C THR A 205 -12.41 33.22 17.89
N ILE A 206 -11.24 33.00 17.29
CA ILE A 206 -9.94 33.05 17.98
C ILE A 206 -9.10 34.18 17.41
N ARG A 207 -8.33 34.85 18.26
CA ARG A 207 -7.38 35.89 17.86
C ARG A 207 -6.00 35.29 17.62
N ALA A 208 -5.25 35.83 16.67
CA ALA A 208 -3.89 35.37 16.39
C ALA A 208 -2.96 35.57 17.59
N SER A 209 -3.25 36.57 18.43
CA SER A 209 -2.58 36.79 19.73
C SER A 209 -2.78 35.65 20.74
N GLU A 210 -3.86 34.88 20.65
CA GLU A 210 -4.16 33.72 21.51
C GLU A 210 -3.49 32.43 20.99
N VAL A 211 -3.07 32.41 19.72
CA VAL A 211 -2.48 31.24 19.07
C VAL A 211 -0.96 31.23 19.22
N ARG A 212 -0.48 30.21 19.93
CA ARG A 212 0.95 29.99 20.18
C ARG A 212 1.68 29.43 18.97
N SER A 213 2.95 29.81 18.87
CA SER A 213 3.87 29.26 17.89
C SER A 213 4.41 27.91 18.34
N VAL A 214 4.24 26.88 17.51
CA VAL A 214 4.82 25.54 17.70
C VAL A 214 5.77 25.29 16.54
N ARG A 215 7.06 25.07 16.84
CA ARG A 215 8.13 24.91 15.82
C ARG A 215 8.18 26.07 14.82
N GLY A 216 7.93 27.30 15.29
CA GLY A 216 8.00 28.52 14.48
C GLY A 216 6.74 28.83 13.66
N GLN A 217 5.66 28.06 13.82
CA GLN A 217 4.40 28.30 13.12
C GLN A 217 3.25 28.47 14.13
N GLN A 218 2.45 29.54 13.98
CA GLN A 218 1.23 29.70 14.78
C GLN A 218 0.17 28.71 14.29
N GLN A 219 -0.23 27.81 15.20
CA GLN A 219 -1.18 26.75 14.90
C GLN A 219 -2.15 26.54 16.06
N PHE A 220 -3.38 26.19 15.71
CA PHE A 220 -4.41 25.79 16.66
C PHE A 220 -5.01 24.44 16.23
N THR A 221 -5.56 23.75 17.22
CA THR A 221 -6.18 22.43 17.08
C THR A 221 -7.60 22.53 17.58
N VAL A 222 -8.57 22.11 16.76
CA VAL A 222 -9.97 22.05 17.13
C VAL A 222 -10.32 20.58 17.36
N GLU A 223 -10.77 20.25 18.56
CA GLU A 223 -11.21 18.90 18.95
C GLU A 223 -12.72 18.90 19.11
N LEU A 224 -13.42 18.07 18.33
CA LEU A 224 -14.84 17.78 18.50
C LEU A 224 -14.96 16.58 19.44
N ARG A 225 -15.79 16.68 20.47
CA ARG A 225 -16.04 15.60 21.43
C ARG A 225 -17.51 15.26 21.52
N ASP A 226 -17.79 14.01 21.85
CA ASP A 226 -19.15 13.54 22.13
C ASP A 226 -19.53 13.75 23.60
N GLY A 227 -20.75 13.36 23.96
CA GLY A 227 -21.29 13.51 25.32
C GLY A 227 -20.64 12.60 26.37
N GLU A 228 -19.79 11.66 25.97
CA GLU A 228 -18.95 10.86 26.88
C GLU A 228 -17.56 11.50 27.07
N GLY A 229 -17.27 12.57 26.30
CA GLY A 229 -15.99 13.28 26.30
C GLY A 229 -14.95 12.66 25.35
N ASP A 230 -15.35 11.68 24.54
CA ASP A 230 -14.47 11.00 23.60
C ASP A 230 -14.24 11.85 22.36
N LEU A 231 -13.04 11.73 21.78
CA LEU A 231 -12.65 12.50 20.60
C LEU A 231 -13.35 11.96 19.34
N ILE A 232 -14.25 12.76 18.79
CA ILE A 232 -14.85 12.51 17.48
C ILE A 232 -13.88 12.92 16.38
N ARG A 233 -13.35 14.14 16.42
CA ARG A 233 -12.48 14.60 15.33
C ARG A 233 -11.53 15.69 15.77
N ARG A 234 -10.37 15.74 15.10
CA ARG A 234 -9.36 16.75 15.30
C ARG A 234 -9.02 17.48 14.00
N TYR A 235 -9.11 18.80 14.00
CA TYR A 235 -8.61 19.66 12.92
C TYR A 235 -7.38 20.40 13.39
N VAL A 236 -6.29 20.32 12.62
CA VAL A 236 -5.11 21.15 12.83
C VAL A 236 -5.09 22.23 11.75
N ARG A 237 -4.98 23.49 12.15
CA ARG A 237 -4.93 24.64 11.26
C ARG A 237 -3.72 25.50 11.56
N ARG A 238 -3.07 25.96 10.50
CA ARG A 238 -1.99 26.96 10.56
C ARG A 238 -2.60 28.29 10.17
N LEU A 239 -2.39 29.32 10.98
CA LEU A 239 -2.94 30.67 10.72
C LEU A 239 -2.60 31.18 9.31
N ALA A 240 -1.38 30.91 8.84
CA ALA A 240 -0.92 31.32 7.51
C ALA A 240 -1.61 30.61 6.32
N LEU A 241 -2.39 29.55 6.56
CA LEU A 241 -3.10 28.77 5.53
C LEU A 241 -4.63 28.89 5.63
N VAL A 242 -5.14 29.70 6.56
CA VAL A 242 -6.57 29.98 6.65
C VAL A 242 -6.93 30.99 5.56
N GLU A 243 -8.04 30.73 4.86
CA GLU A 243 -8.52 31.60 3.78
C GLU A 243 -8.90 32.99 4.32
N GLU A 244 -8.65 34.02 3.52
CA GLU A 244 -9.06 35.39 3.84
C GLU A 244 -10.53 35.59 3.48
N GLY A 245 -11.27 36.26 4.37
CA GLY A 245 -12.69 36.58 4.23
C GLY A 245 -12.99 37.95 3.67
#